data_AF-A0A814QZ47-F1
#
_entry.id   AF-A0A814QZ47-F1
#
_cell.length_a   1.000
_cell.length_b   1.000
_cell.length_c   1.000
_cell.angle_alpha   90.00
_cell.angle_beta   90.00
_cell.angle_gamma   90.00
#
_symmetry.space_group_name_H-M   'P 1'
#
loop_
_entity.id
_entity.type
_entity.pdbx_description
1 polymer ?
#
loop_
_entity_poly.entity_id
_entity_poly.type
_entity_poly.pdbx_seq_one_letter_code
_entity_poly.pdbx_strand_id
1 'polypeptide(L)'
;AAEAARLEAERKAREEKIRVENILKGNPLLNPQAGPSEFKVKRRWDDDVVFKNCAKNDSDNKKKDFINDTLRSEFHRKFMDRYIK
;
A
#
# COMPACT_ATOMS: atom_id res chain seq x y z
N ALA A 1 41.19 15.81 44.42
CA ALA A 1 41.13 14.50 43.73
C ALA A 1 39.77 13.82 43.89
N ALA A 2 39.24 13.63 45.11
CA ALA A 2 37.94 12.98 45.33
C ALA A 2 36.71 13.77 44.83
N GLU A 3 36.76 15.11 44.88
CA GLU A 3 35.67 15.97 44.40
C GLU A 3 35.51 15.95 42.87
N ALA A 4 36.63 16.01 42.14
CA ALA A 4 36.64 15.92 40.67
C ALA A 4 36.08 14.57 40.17
N ALA A 5 36.36 13.47 40.87
CA ALA A 5 35.82 12.15 40.56
C ALA A 5 34.30 12.08 40.77
N ARG A 6 33.74 12.78 41.78
CA ARG A 6 32.29 12.87 41.97
C ARG A 6 31.60 13.66 40.87
N LEU A 7 32.20 14.79 40.45
CA LEU A 7 31.65 15.63 39.39
C LEU A 7 31.65 14.92 38.03
N GLU A 8 32.70 14.15 37.74
CA GLU A 8 32.80 13.36 36.52
C GLU A 8 31.79 12.21 36.49
N ALA A 9 31.57 11.53 37.62
CA ALA A 9 30.52 10.50 37.74
C ALA A 9 29.12 11.09 37.52
N GLU A 10 28.85 12.29 38.04
CA GLU A 10 27.57 12.98 37.85
C GLU A 10 27.37 13.43 36.39
N ARG A 11 28.42 13.93 35.73
CA ARG A 11 28.38 14.30 34.30
C ARG A 11 28.10 13.08 33.44
N LYS A 12 28.79 11.97 33.69
CA LYS A 12 28.58 10.70 32.96
C LYS A 12 27.16 10.18 33.15
N ALA A 13 26.60 10.26 34.36
CA ALA A 13 25.22 9.87 34.62
C ALA A 13 24.19 10.76 33.90
N ARG A 14 24.46 12.06 33.75
CA ARG A 14 23.60 12.98 32.96
C ARG A 14 23.67 12.67 31.47
N GLU A 15 24.86 12.45 30.93
CA GLU A 15 25.05 12.07 29.52
C GLU A 15 24.36 10.75 29.19
N GLU A 16 24.43 9.77 30.10
CA GLU A 16 23.76 8.49 29.94
C GLU A 16 22.23 8.62 29.97
N LYS A 17 21.67 9.48 30.85
CA LYS A 17 20.24 9.80 30.85
C LYS A 17 19.78 10.46 29.54
N ILE A 18 20.55 11.43 29.04
CA ILE A 18 20.25 12.11 27.77
C ILE A 18 20.31 11.10 26.60
N ARG A 19 21.29 10.20 26.62
CA ARG A 19 21.42 9.15 25.62
C ARG A 19 20.22 8.20 25.62
N VAL A 20 19.79 7.75 26.79
CA VAL A 20 18.61 6.88 26.94
C VAL A 20 17.33 7.60 26.47
N GLU A 21 17.17 8.87 26.81
CA GLU A 21 16.03 9.69 26.39
C GLU A 21 15.99 9.89 24.86
N ASN A 22 17.15 10.13 24.23
CA ASN A 22 17.27 10.27 22.78
C ASN A 22 17.02 8.96 22.03
N ILE A 23 17.49 7.83 22.56
CA ILE A 23 17.20 6.50 21.98
C ILE A 23 15.70 6.21 22.03
N LEU A 24 15.04 6.57 23.14
CA LEU A 24 13.62 6.35 23.32
C LEU A 24 12.77 7.26 22.41
N LYS A 25 13.19 8.51 22.19
CA LYS A 25 12.47 9.48 21.34
C LYS A 25 12.80 9.39 19.85
N GLY A 26 13.94 8.80 19.49
CA GLY A 26 14.40 8.69 18.10
C GLY A 26 13.68 7.62 17.28
N ASN A 27 12.96 6.69 17.92
CA ASN A 27 12.21 5.66 17.23
C ASN A 27 10.71 6.04 17.13
N PRO A 28 10.22 6.44 15.95
CA PRO A 28 8.81 6.80 15.75
C PRO A 28 7.83 5.62 15.96
N LEU A 29 8.30 4.36 16.04
CA LEU A 29 7.47 3.21 16.41
C LEU A 29 7.33 3.01 17.93
N LEU A 30 8.26 3.53 18.73
CA LEU A 30 8.29 3.37 20.20
C LEU A 30 7.71 4.58 20.95
N ASN A 31 7.30 5.63 20.25
CA ASN A 31 6.73 6.81 20.87
C ASN A 31 5.19 6.76 20.83
N PRO A 32 4.50 6.34 21.90
CA PRO A 32 3.04 6.37 21.97
C PRO A 32 2.46 7.80 22.01
N GLN A 33 3.31 8.82 22.17
CA GLN A 33 2.93 10.25 22.18
C GLN A 33 3.14 10.95 20.83
N ALA A 34 3.78 10.29 19.86
CA ALA A 34 3.48 10.58 18.47
C ALA A 34 2.08 10.00 18.25
N GLY A 35 1.07 10.79 18.62
CA GLY A 35 -0.34 10.43 18.53
C GLY A 35 -0.64 9.73 17.20
N PRO A 36 -1.67 8.87 17.17
CA PRO A 36 -1.84 7.84 16.16
C PRO A 36 -1.42 8.41 14.81
N SER A 37 -0.26 7.99 14.30
CA SER A 37 0.09 8.32 12.92
C SER A 37 -1.04 7.67 12.15
N GLU A 38 -2.00 8.51 11.78
CA GLU A 38 -3.27 8.07 11.28
C GLU A 38 -2.91 7.31 10.03
N PHE A 39 -2.92 5.99 10.10
CA PHE A 39 -2.87 5.13 8.93
C PHE A 39 -4.25 5.25 8.26
N LYS A 40 -4.66 6.49 7.99
CA LYS A 40 -5.79 6.83 7.16
C LYS A 40 -5.35 6.48 5.77
N VAL A 41 -5.86 5.36 5.30
CA VAL A 41 -5.88 5.03 3.88
C VAL A 41 -6.49 6.25 3.18
N LYS A 42 -5.66 7.04 2.50
CA LYS A 42 -6.11 8.20 1.74
C LYS A 42 -7.04 7.71 0.65
N ARG A 43 -8.15 8.43 0.47
CA ARG A 43 -9.13 8.14 -0.56
C ARG A 43 -8.43 8.16 -1.93
N ARG A 44 -8.55 7.05 -2.66
CA ARG A 44 -7.91 6.90 -3.97
C ARG A 44 -8.67 7.74 -4.99
N TRP A 45 -7.99 8.23 -6.02
CA TRP A 45 -8.63 9.00 -7.11
C TRP A 45 -9.74 8.22 -7.81
N ASP A 46 -9.63 6.89 -7.82
CA ASP A 46 -10.62 6.00 -8.42
C ASP A 46 -11.88 5.87 -7.56
N ASP A 47 -11.85 6.17 -6.26
CA ASP A 47 -12.87 5.81 -5.26
C ASP A 47 -14.25 6.48 -5.45
N ASP A 48 -14.35 7.53 -6.28
CA ASP A 48 -15.61 8.21 -6.63
C ASP A 48 -16.31 7.67 -7.88
N VAL A 49 -15.79 6.60 -8.49
CA VAL A 49 -16.38 6.04 -9.71
C VAL A 49 -17.57 5.14 -9.35
N VAL A 50 -18.73 5.44 -9.94
CA VAL A 50 -20.01 4.74 -9.71
C VAL A 50 -20.02 3.27 -10.15
N PHE A 51 -19.14 2.88 -11.08
CA PHE A 51 -18.99 1.50 -11.54
C PHE A 51 -17.60 0.96 -11.18
N LYS A 52 -17.57 -0.10 -10.37
CA LYS A 52 -16.35 -0.76 -9.93
C LYS A 52 -16.32 -2.19 -10.41
N ASN A 53 -15.19 -2.61 -10.96
CA ASN A 53 -14.87 -4.03 -11.13
C ASN A 53 -15.91 -4.84 -11.94
N CYS A 54 -16.61 -4.22 -12.91
CA CYS A 54 -17.68 -4.87 -13.69
C CYS A 54 -17.24 -6.14 -14.43
N ALA A 55 -15.95 -6.25 -14.79
CA ALA A 55 -15.37 -7.40 -15.48
C ALA A 55 -14.39 -8.20 -14.60
N LYS A 56 -14.45 -8.09 -13.25
CA LYS A 56 -13.44 -8.70 -12.35
C LYS A 56 -13.27 -10.21 -12.53
N ASN A 57 -14.35 -10.91 -12.88
CA ASN A 57 -14.35 -12.35 -13.12
C ASN A 57 -14.60 -12.70 -14.59
N ASP A 58 -14.53 -11.71 -15.49
CA ASP A 58 -14.63 -11.96 -16.92
C ASP A 58 -13.27 -12.46 -17.42
N SER A 59 -12.90 -13.65 -16.96
CA SER A 59 -11.80 -14.39 -17.57
C SER A 59 -12.24 -14.64 -19.01
N ASP A 60 -11.46 -14.18 -19.99
CA ASP A 60 -11.68 -14.30 -21.44
C ASP A 60 -11.56 -15.76 -21.92
N ASN A 61 -12.12 -16.69 -21.14
CA ASN A 61 -12.40 -18.08 -21.45
C ASN A 61 -13.55 -18.14 -22.46
N LYS A 62 -13.43 -17.40 -23.57
CA LYS A 62 -14.13 -17.76 -24.79
C LYS A 62 -13.58 -19.12 -25.19
N LYS A 63 -14.26 -20.18 -24.75
CA LYS A 63 -13.97 -21.54 -25.19
C LYS A 63 -13.91 -21.50 -26.72
N LYS A 64 -12.84 -22.07 -27.28
CA LYS A 64 -12.64 -22.16 -28.73
C LYS A 64 -13.54 -23.25 -29.28
N ASP A 65 -14.85 -23.04 -29.17
CA ASP A 65 -15.84 -23.97 -29.65
C ASP A 65 -15.92 -23.81 -31.17
N PHE A 66 -15.74 -24.93 -31.88
CA PHE A 66 -15.98 -24.97 -33.31
C PHE A 66 -17.48 -25.12 -33.56
N ILE A 67 -18.04 -24.20 -34.37
CA ILE A 67 -19.45 -24.24 -34.77
C ILE A 67 -19.50 -24.58 -36.25
N ASN A 68 -20.21 -25.64 -36.62
CA ASN A 68 -20.49 -25.99 -38.00
C ASN A 68 -21.66 -25.15 -38.56
N ASP A 69 -21.50 -23.83 -38.57
CA ASP A 69 -22.46 -22.85 -39.09
C ASP A 69 -21.68 -21.60 -39.53
N THR A 70 -21.85 -21.19 -40.79
CA THR A 70 -21.10 -20.07 -41.37
C THR A 70 -21.49 -18.71 -40.81
N LEU A 71 -22.73 -18.52 -40.34
CA LEU A 71 -23.21 -17.23 -39.84
C LEU A 71 -22.97 -17.05 -38.34
N ARG A 72 -22.99 -18.14 -37.57
CA ARG A 72 -22.83 -18.09 -36.10
C ARG A 72 -21.39 -18.28 -35.63
N SER A 73 -20.49 -18.67 -36.54
CA SER A 73 -19.07 -18.83 -36.21
C SER A 73 -18.45 -17.55 -35.64
N GLU A 74 -17.48 -17.71 -34.73
CA GLU A 74 -16.63 -16.62 -34.23
C GLU A 74 -16.02 -15.79 -35.36
N PHE A 75 -15.65 -16.45 -36.46
CA PHE A 75 -15.12 -15.79 -37.65
C PHE A 75 -16.13 -14.81 -38.24
N HIS A 76 -17.36 -15.25 -38.49
CA HIS A 76 -18.37 -14.42 -39.12
C HIS A 76 -18.80 -13.26 -38.22
N ARG A 77 -18.97 -13.50 -36.90
CA ARG A 77 -19.27 -12.39 -35.97
C ARG A 77 -18.17 -11.32 -35.98
N LYS A 78 -16.90 -11.72 -35.96
CA LYS A 78 -15.76 -10.79 -36.04
C LYS A 78 -15.64 -10.11 -37.39
N PHE A 79 -15.99 -10.80 -38.47
CA PHE A 79 -16.04 -10.21 -39.81
C PHE A 79 -17.10 -9.12 -39.88
N MET A 80 -18.30 -9.39 -39.39
CA MET A 80 -19.39 -8.42 -39.38
C MET A 80 -19.06 -7.20 -38.53
N ASP A 81 -18.59 -7.38 -37.29
CA ASP A 81 -18.16 -6.28 -36.41
C ASP A 81 -17.04 -5.40 -37.01
N ARG A 82 -16.15 -6.00 -37.83
CA ARG A 82 -15.05 -5.28 -38.47
C ARG A 82 -15.49 -4.48 -39.70
N TYR A 83 -16.32 -5.05 -40.55
CA TYR A 83 -16.62 -4.50 -41.88
C TYR A 83 -18.00 -3.86 -41.99
N ILE A 84 -18.87 -4.09 -41.00
CA ILE A 84 -20.20 -3.51 -40.90
C ILE A 84 -20.31 -2.83 -39.54
N LYS A 85 -20.54 -1.52 -39.55
CA LYS A 85 -20.61 -0.68 -38.34
C LYS A 85 -22.03 -0.18 -38.12
#